data_AF-A0AAD6R1H3-F1
#
_entry.id   AF-A0AAD6R1H3-F1
#
_cell.length_a   1.000
_cell.length_b   1.000
_cell.length_c   1.000
_cell.angle_alpha   90.00
_cell.angle_beta   90.00
_cell.angle_gamma   90.00
#
_symmetry.space_group_name_H-M   'P 1'
#
loop_
_entity.id
_entity.type
_entity.pdbx_description
1 polymer ?
#
loop_
_entity_poly.entity_id
_entity_poly.type
_entity_poly.pdbx_seq_one_letter_code
_entity_poly.pdbx_strand_id
1 'polypeptide(L)' 'MATQTLLITDDPFRNADIPTRRKLAHLVKSVKDSGGTARIFSSMHVSGGQLALYSGIAAVLRFPLPDLEHIEV' A
#
# COMPACT_ATOMS: atom_id res chain seq x y z
N MET A 1 -13.12 7.52 0.52
CA MET A 1 -11.95 6.67 0.87
C MET A 1 -11.03 7.47 1.80
N ALA A 2 -10.53 6.87 2.88
CA ALA A 2 -9.76 7.59 3.92
C ALA A 2 -8.27 7.82 3.56
N THR A 3 -7.71 7.04 2.64
CA THR A 3 -6.30 7.10 2.26
C THR A 3 -5.96 8.37 1.47
N GLN A 4 -4.98 9.14 1.95
CA GLN A 4 -4.36 10.26 1.21
C GLN A 4 -3.20 9.76 0.34
N THR A 5 -2.30 8.98 0.92
CA THR A 5 -1.12 8.44 0.22
C THR A 5 -0.95 6.96 0.54
N LEU A 6 -0.92 6.12 -0.49
CA LEU A 6 -0.55 4.72 -0.42
C LEU A 6 0.92 4.56 -0.76
N LEU A 7 1.65 3.82 0.07
CA LEU A 7 3.06 3.47 -0.09
C LEU A 7 3.11 1.94 -0.29
N ILE A 8 3.71 1.47 -1.37
CA ILE A 8 3.82 0.03 -1.65
C ILE A 8 5.18 -0.30 -2.26
N THR A 9 5.79 -1.41 -1.85
CA THR A 9 6.99 -1.95 -2.51
C THR A 9 6.63 -2.61 -3.83
N ASP A 10 7.55 -2.68 -4.79
CA ASP A 10 7.31 -3.35 -6.08
C ASP A 10 7.41 -4.90 -6.00
N ASP A 11 7.89 -5.44 -4.89
CA ASP A 11 8.09 -6.88 -4.67
C ASP A 11 6.82 -7.73 -4.86
N PRO A 12 5.67 -7.39 -4.23
CA PRO A 12 4.42 -8.13 -4.43
C PRO A 12 3.90 -8.09 -5.88
N PHE A 13 4.25 -7.07 -6.66
CA PHE A 13 3.86 -7.02 -8.07
C PHE A 13 4.66 -8.02 -8.93
N ARG A 14 5.86 -8.40 -8.50
CA ARG A 14 6.73 -9.35 -9.21
C ARG A 14 6.50 -10.79 -8.74
N ASN A 15 6.38 -10.97 -7.42
CA ASN A 15 6.53 -12.28 -6.77
C ASN A 15 5.21 -12.87 -6.25
N ALA A 16 4.14 -12.08 -6.11
CA ALA A 16 2.86 -12.59 -5.60
C ALA A 16 2.05 -13.32 -6.68
N ASP A 17 1.12 -14.17 -6.23
CA ASP A 17 0.15 -14.86 -7.07
C ASP A 17 -0.79 -13.88 -7.81
N ILE A 18 -1.44 -14.39 -8.86
CA ILE A 18 -2.33 -13.58 -9.71
C ILE A 18 -3.46 -12.92 -8.91
N PRO A 19 -4.15 -13.61 -7.98
CA PRO A 19 -5.17 -12.98 -7.13
C PRO A 19 -4.65 -11.80 -6.32
N THR A 20 -3.51 -11.96 -5.63
CA THR A 20 -2.92 -10.91 -4.79
C THR A 20 -2.51 -9.71 -5.64
N ARG A 21 -1.88 -9.96 -6.80
CA ARG A 21 -1.47 -8.89 -7.73
C ARG A 21 -2.67 -8.07 -8.22
N ARG A 22 -3.79 -8.73 -8.54
CA ARG A 22 -5.03 -8.03 -8.92
C ARG A 22 -5.56 -7.19 -7.77
N LYS A 23 -5.61 -7.73 -6.54
CA LYS A 23 -6.05 -7.00 -5.35
C LYS A 23 -5.24 -5.71 -5.14
N LEU A 24 -3.91 -5.79 -5.27
CA LEU A 24 -3.02 -4.64 -5.14
C LEU A 24 -3.19 -3.63 -6.29
N ALA A 25 -3.34 -4.10 -7.53
CA ALA A 25 -3.63 -3.23 -8.67
C ALA A 25 -4.97 -2.48 -8.50
N HIS A 26 -6.01 -3.19 -8.03
CA HIS A 26 -7.30 -2.58 -7.71
C HIS A 26 -7.18 -1.57 -6.57
N LEU A 27 -6.44 -1.88 -5.50
CA LEU A 27 -6.21 -0.95 -4.40
C LEU A 27 -5.53 0.35 -4.87
N VAL A 28 -4.46 0.23 -5.65
CA VAL A 28 -3.76 1.38 -6.25
C VAL A 28 -4.71 2.21 -7.10
N LYS A 29 -5.56 1.55 -7.91
CA LYS A 29 -6.57 2.22 -8.71
C LYS A 29 -7.60 2.94 -7.84
N SER A 30 -8.17 2.29 -6.84
CA SER A 30 -9.18 2.89 -5.94
C SER A 30 -8.66 4.11 -5.19
N VAL A 31 -7.40 4.09 -4.73
CA VAL A 31 -6.76 5.26 -4.10
C VAL A 31 -6.66 6.42 -5.07
N LYS A 32 -6.20 6.19 -6.30
CA LYS A 32 -6.10 7.21 -7.35
C LYS A 32 -7.47 7.78 -7.74
N ASP A 33 -8.44 6.90 -7.95
CA ASP A 33 -9.82 7.28 -8.32
C ASP A 33 -10.49 8.10 -7.20
N SER A 34 -10.10 7.88 -5.93
CA SER A 34 -10.57 8.66 -4.78
C SER A 34 -9.78 9.96 -4.54
N GLY A 35 -8.95 10.38 -5.49
CA GLY A 35 -8.14 11.60 -5.40
C GLY A 35 -6.94 11.50 -4.46
N GLY A 36 -6.52 10.29 -4.09
CA GLY A 36 -5.30 10.00 -3.35
C GLY A 36 -4.10 9.75 -4.27
N THR A 37 -2.92 9.64 -3.68
CA THR A 37 -1.69 9.31 -4.42
C THR A 37 -1.21 7.91 -4.07
N ALA A 38 -0.77 7.13 -5.05
CA ALA A 38 -0.11 5.86 -4.82
C ALA A 38 1.36 5.95 -5.26
N ARG A 39 2.28 5.59 -4.38
CA ARG A 39 3.73 5.62 -4.59
C ARG A 39 4.29 4.20 -4.51
N ILE A 40 4.97 3.79 -5.56
CA ILE A 40 5.64 2.49 -5.66
C ILE A 40 7.12 2.69 -5.35
N PHE A 41 7.65 1.94 -4.40
CA PHE A 41 9.04 1.97 -3.97
C PHE A 41 9.75 0.72 -4.48
N SER A 42 10.93 0.89 -5.08
CA SER A 42 11.75 -0.27 -5.44
C SER A 42 12.26 -0.96 -4.18
N SER A 43 12.03 -2.26 -4.06
CA SER A 43 12.57 -3.08 -2.96
C SER A 43 14.10 -3.11 -2.93
N MET A 44 14.75 -2.77 -4.04
CA MET A 44 16.22 -2.69 -4.16
C MET A 44 16.81 -1.35 -3.70
N HIS A 45 15.98 -0.37 -3.33
CA HIS A 45 16.44 0.91 -2.80
C HIS A 45 16.21 0.97 -1.28
N VAL A 46 17.03 1.76 -0.57
CA VAL A 46 16.95 1.88 0.90
C VAL A 46 15.53 2.25 1.39
N SER A 47 14.82 3.09 0.64
CA SER A 47 13.44 3.46 0.98
C SER A 47 12.44 2.30 0.84
N GLY A 48 12.63 1.40 -0.13
CA GLY A 48 11.84 0.18 -0.22
C GLY A 48 12.19 -0.82 0.88
N GLY A 49 13.48 -0.95 1.21
CA GLY A 49 13.94 -1.78 2.33
C GLY A 49 13.35 -1.34 3.67
N GLN A 50 13.31 -0.03 3.94
CA GLN A 50 12.67 0.52 5.14
C GLN A 50 11.16 0.24 5.17
N LEU A 51 10.46 0.40 4.05
CA LEU A 51 9.02 0.10 3.97
C LEU A 51 8.74 -1.39 4.13
N ALA A 52 9.63 -2.27 3.66
CA ALA A 52 9.52 -3.72 3.81
C ALA A 52 9.54 -4.18 5.28
N LEU A 53 10.24 -3.44 6.16
CA LEU A 53 10.19 -3.68 7.62
C LEU A 53 8.77 -3.52 8.21
N TYR A 54 7.90 -2.77 7.51
CA TYR A 54 6.49 -2.56 7.84
C TYR A 54 5.58 -3.30 6.85
N SER A 55 5.88 -4.57 6.53
CA SER A 55 5.18 -5.43 5.57
C SER A 55 5.30 -5.05 4.08
N GLY A 56 5.89 -3.90 3.76
CA GLY A 56 6.03 -3.42 2.38
C GLY A 56 4.81 -2.67 1.86
N ILE A 57 3.79 -2.43 2.69
CA ILE A 57 2.57 -1.66 2.37
C ILE A 57 2.23 -0.76 3.56
N ALA A 58 2.02 0.54 3.31
CA ALA A 58 1.59 1.50 4.33
C ALA A 58 0.71 2.60 3.73
N ALA A 59 -0.03 3.32 4.59
CA ALA A 59 -0.92 4.40 4.16
C ALA A 59 -0.87 5.60 5.11
N VAL A 60 -0.86 6.80 4.53
CA VAL A 60 -1.15 8.05 5.21
C VAL A 60 -2.62 8.38 4.99
N LEU A 61 -3.34 8.68 6.07
CA LEU A 61 -4.79 8.92 6.05
C LEU A 61 -5.11 10.42 6.04
N ARG A 62 -6.30 10.76 5.53
CA ARG A 62 -6.83 12.13 5.48
C ARG A 62 -7.38 12.62 6.82
N PHE A 63 -7.75 11.68 7.68
CA PHE A 63 -8.31 11.90 9.00
C PHE A 63 -7.94 10.70 9.90
N PRO A 64 -7.90 10.89 11.22
CA PRO A 64 -7.63 9.81 12.15
C PRO A 64 -8.73 8.75 12.05
N LEU A 65 -8.32 7.49 12.03
CA LEU A 65 -9.21 6.33 12.15
C LEU A 65 -8.78 5.56 13.40
N PRO A 66 -9.42 5.80 14.55
CA PRO A 66 -9.14 5.03 15.77
C PRO A 66 -9.51 3.55 15.55
N ASP A 67 -8.88 2.67 16.34
CA ASP A 67 -9.16 1.23 16.40
C ASP A 67 -8.86 0.43 15.11
N LEU A 68 -8.12 1.00 14.16
CA LEU A 68 -7.64 0.28 12.97
C LEU A 68 -6.81 -0.97 13.33
N GLU A 69 -6.08 -0.92 14.44
CA GLU A 69 -5.26 -2.01 14.98
C GLU A 69 -6.08 -3.21 15.49
N HIS A 70 -7.39 -3.06 15.69
CA HIS A 70 -8.29 -4.13 16.14
C HIS A 70 -9.07 -4.79 14.99
N ILE A 71 -8.79 -4.40 13.73
CA ILE A 71 -9.40 -5.02 12.56
C ILE A 71 -8.61 -6.28 12.22
N GLU A 72 -9.18 -7.46 12.52
CA GLU A 72 -8.60 -8.74 12.08
C GLU A 72 -8.60 -8.82 10.54
N VAL A 73 -7.43 -9.18 9.97
CA VAL A 73 -7.16 -9.28 8.53
C VAL A 73 -7.38 -10.69 8.02
#